data_AF-A0A7W7QML8-F1
#
_entry.id   AF-A0A7W7QML8-F1
#
_cell.length_a   1.000
_cell.length_b   1.000
_cell.length_c   1.000
_cell.angle_alpha   90.00
_cell.angle_beta   90.00
_cell.angle_gamma   90.00
#
_symmetry.space_group_name_H-M   'P 1'
#
loop_
_entity.id
_entity.type
_entity.pdbx_description
1 polymer ?
#
loop_
_entity_poly.entity_id
_entity_poly.type
_entity_poly.pdbx_seq_one_letter_code
_entity_poly.pdbx_strand_id
1 'polypeptide(L)'
;MQSDPELEEFATRLFDLARAGETDRLRAYVEAGVPANLRNDRGDTLVMLAAYHGHAETVRALTALGADPGLANDRGQTPLSGAVFKKEPEVIRALLDAGADPDQGTPSAREAAQMFGHEQYLKWFERYPDL
;
A
#
# COMPACT_ATOMS: atom_id res chain seq x y z
N MET A 1 17.29 -23.49 -7.19
CA MET A 1 15.92 -23.80 -7.61
C MET A 1 15.50 -22.62 -8.48
N GLN A 2 15.45 -22.77 -9.81
CA GLN A 2 15.00 -21.69 -10.69
C GLN A 2 13.50 -21.53 -10.50
N SER A 3 13.06 -20.30 -10.31
CA SER A 3 11.65 -19.92 -10.30
C SER A 3 11.00 -20.24 -11.65
N ASP A 4 9.74 -20.65 -11.62
CA ASP A 4 8.95 -20.96 -12.81
C ASP A 4 8.65 -19.64 -13.58
N PRO A 5 9.10 -19.48 -14.83
CA PRO A 5 8.88 -18.24 -15.60
C PRO A 5 7.41 -17.86 -15.74
N GLU A 6 6.50 -18.84 -15.81
CA GLU A 6 5.06 -18.56 -15.94
C GLU A 6 4.49 -17.96 -14.64
N LEU A 7 4.98 -18.41 -13.49
CA LEU A 7 4.60 -17.85 -12.19
C LEU A 7 5.13 -16.43 -12.01
N GLU A 8 6.34 -16.14 -12.50
CA GLU A 8 6.92 -14.80 -12.47
C GLU A 8 6.15 -13.82 -13.37
N GLU A 9 5.79 -14.23 -14.58
CA GLU A 9 4.96 -13.43 -15.48
C GLU A 9 3.57 -13.17 -14.86
N PHE A 10 2.97 -14.20 -14.27
CA PHE A 10 1.70 -14.07 -13.56
C PHE A 10 1.79 -13.06 -12.42
N ALA A 11 2.79 -13.17 -11.54
CA ALA A 11 2.99 -12.23 -10.44
C ALA A 11 3.24 -10.80 -10.94
N THR A 12 4.07 -10.66 -11.97
CA THR A 12 4.35 -9.36 -12.62
C THR A 12 3.06 -8.68 -13.07
N ARG A 13 2.17 -9.42 -13.72
CA ARG A 13 0.86 -8.91 -14.15
C ARG A 13 0.01 -8.42 -12.97
N LEU A 14 0.02 -9.10 -11.82
CA LEU A 14 -0.75 -8.66 -10.65
C LEU A 14 -0.22 -7.34 -10.08
N PHE A 15 1.10 -7.15 -10.06
CA PHE A 15 1.69 -5.87 -9.67
C PHE A 15 1.31 -4.75 -10.65
N ASP A 16 1.21 -5.03 -11.94
CA ASP A 16 0.76 -4.05 -12.94
C ASP A 16 -0.72 -3.70 -12.78
N LEU A 17 -1.59 -4.66 -12.46
CA LEU A 17 -2.99 -4.38 -12.10
C LEU A 17 -3.08 -3.44 -10.89
N ALA A 18 -2.23 -3.64 -9.87
CA ALA A 18 -2.18 -2.75 -8.71
C ALA A 18 -1.71 -1.33 -9.06
N ARG A 19 -0.68 -1.21 -9.92
CA ARG A 19 -0.20 0.10 -10.42
C ARG A 19 -1.24 0.82 -11.28
N ALA A 20 -2.04 0.06 -12.04
CA ALA A 20 -3.07 0.59 -12.92
C ALA A 20 -4.40 0.88 -12.22
N GLY A 21 -4.61 0.37 -11.00
CA GLY A 21 -5.87 0.54 -10.27
C GLY A 21 -7.00 -0.35 -10.78
N GLU A 22 -6.66 -1.46 -11.43
CA GLU A 22 -7.59 -2.45 -11.98
C GLU A 22 -8.26 -3.27 -10.86
N THR A 23 -9.06 -2.57 -10.06
CA THR A 23 -9.56 -3.01 -8.74
C THR A 23 -10.31 -4.32 -8.81
N ASP A 24 -11.29 -4.44 -9.71
CA ASP A 24 -12.14 -5.64 -9.78
C ASP A 24 -11.35 -6.87 -10.22
N ARG A 25 -10.45 -6.70 -11.19
CA ARG A 25 -9.61 -7.80 -11.68
C ARG A 25 -8.64 -8.26 -10.60
N LEU A 26 -7.96 -7.33 -9.94
CA LEU A 26 -7.01 -7.66 -8.89
C LEU A 26 -7.71 -8.31 -7.69
N ARG A 27 -8.87 -7.77 -7.29
CA ARG A 27 -9.72 -8.34 -6.23
C ARG A 27 -10.08 -9.79 -6.53
N ALA A 28 -10.56 -10.08 -7.74
CA ALA A 28 -10.96 -11.43 -8.13
C ALA A 28 -9.79 -12.45 -8.02
N TYR A 29 -8.56 -12.03 -8.32
CA TYR A 29 -7.39 -12.89 -8.15
C TYR A 29 -7.07 -13.17 -6.68
N VAL A 30 -7.20 -12.17 -5.80
CA VAL A 30 -6.98 -12.34 -4.35
C VAL A 30 -8.07 -13.24 -3.75
N GLU A 31 -9.33 -13.05 -4.15
CA GLU A 31 -10.45 -13.93 -3.77
C GLU A 31 -10.24 -15.38 -4.26
N ALA A 32 -9.61 -15.57 -5.42
CA ALA A 32 -9.26 -16.87 -5.96
C ALA A 32 -8.01 -17.52 -5.30
N GLY A 33 -7.42 -16.87 -4.30
CA GLY A 33 -6.34 -17.44 -3.49
C GLY A 33 -4.95 -16.87 -3.75
N VAL A 34 -4.80 -15.81 -4.56
CA VAL A 34 -3.55 -15.04 -4.56
C VAL A 34 -3.33 -14.44 -3.16
N PRO A 35 -2.13 -14.56 -2.57
CA PRO A 35 -1.84 -13.95 -1.28
C PRO A 35 -2.06 -12.43 -1.32
N ALA A 36 -2.91 -11.91 -0.44
CA ALA A 36 -3.18 -10.47 -0.33
C ALA A 36 -1.90 -9.64 -0.03
N ASN A 37 -0.94 -10.26 0.64
CA ASN A 37 0.39 -9.71 0.97
C ASN A 37 1.49 -10.14 -0.01
N LEU A 38 1.14 -10.50 -1.25
CA LEU A 38 2.14 -10.78 -2.30
C LEU A 38 3.11 -9.61 -2.46
N ARG A 39 4.41 -9.92 -2.52
CA ARG A 39 5.51 -8.96 -2.63
C ARG A 39 6.31 -9.18 -3.91
N ASN A 40 6.74 -8.09 -4.54
CA ASN A 40 7.68 -8.15 -5.66
C ASN A 40 9.14 -8.31 -5.15
N ASP A 41 10.09 -8.30 -6.08
CA ASP A 41 11.54 -8.41 -5.86
C ASP A 41 12.15 -7.27 -5.02
N ARG A 42 11.43 -6.16 -4.85
CA ARG A 42 11.79 -5.00 -4.01
C ARG A 42 11.02 -4.97 -2.69
N GLY A 43 10.19 -5.98 -2.47
CA GLY A 43 9.33 -6.08 -1.31
C GLY A 43 8.05 -5.26 -1.37
N ASP A 44 7.73 -4.59 -2.48
CA ASP A 44 6.50 -3.82 -2.58
C ASP A 44 5.29 -4.76 -2.61
N THR A 45 4.30 -4.49 -1.77
CA THR A 45 3.02 -5.20 -1.76
C THR A 45 2.06 -4.66 -2.82
N LEU A 46 1.00 -5.40 -3.11
CA LEU A 46 -0.11 -4.91 -3.94
C LEU A 46 -0.71 -3.60 -3.39
N VAL A 47 -0.89 -3.50 -2.07
CA VAL A 47 -1.38 -2.29 -1.40
C VAL A 47 -0.42 -1.12 -1.59
N MET A 48 0.90 -1.35 -1.46
CA MET A 48 1.89 -0.31 -1.65
C MET A 48 1.88 0.26 -3.07
N LEU A 49 1.80 -0.61 -4.08
CA LEU A 49 1.75 -0.19 -5.48
C LEU A 49 0.47 0.59 -5.78
N ALA A 50 -0.69 0.10 -5.31
CA ALA A 50 -1.95 0.84 -5.45
C ALA A 50 -1.88 2.21 -4.76
N ALA A 51 -1.34 2.26 -3.53
CA ALA A 51 -1.21 3.49 -2.76
C ALA A 51 -0.29 4.52 -3.42
N TYR A 52 0.88 4.08 -3.89
CA TYR A 52 1.86 4.96 -4.55
C TYR A 52 1.34 5.54 -5.88
N HIS A 53 0.34 4.91 -6.48
CA HIS A 53 -0.29 5.32 -7.74
C HIS A 53 -1.69 5.95 -7.58
N GLY A 54 -2.13 6.25 -6.35
CA GLY A 54 -3.37 7.01 -6.12
C GLY A 54 -4.66 6.17 -6.08
N HIS A 55 -4.57 4.84 -6.07
CA HIS A 55 -5.73 3.96 -6.25
C HIS A 55 -6.40 3.57 -4.92
N ALA A 56 -7.11 4.54 -4.32
CA ALA A 56 -7.76 4.36 -3.03
C ALA A 56 -8.81 3.23 -2.99
N GLU A 57 -9.53 3.00 -4.11
CA GLU A 57 -10.48 1.88 -4.21
C GLU A 57 -9.78 0.51 -4.21
N THR A 58 -8.64 0.41 -4.90
CA THR A 58 -7.82 -0.80 -4.88
C THR A 58 -7.26 -1.06 -3.49
N VAL A 59 -6.78 -0.02 -2.79
CA VAL A 59 -6.33 -0.13 -1.38
C VAL A 59 -7.44 -0.69 -0.50
N ARG A 60 -8.64 -0.09 -0.53
CA ARG A 60 -9.80 -0.55 0.25
C ARG A 60 -10.17 -2.00 -0.07
N ALA A 61 -10.17 -2.38 -1.35
CA ALA A 61 -10.49 -3.73 -1.78
C ALA A 61 -9.51 -4.76 -1.22
N LEU A 62 -8.21 -4.48 -1.32
CA LEU A 62 -7.17 -5.39 -0.87
C LEU A 62 -7.13 -5.52 0.65
N THR A 63 -7.26 -4.41 1.40
CA THR A 63 -7.26 -4.45 2.87
C THR A 63 -8.51 -5.14 3.42
N ALA A 64 -9.67 -4.98 2.76
CA ALA A 64 -10.88 -5.75 3.09
C ALA A 64 -10.71 -7.26 2.87
N LEU A 65 -9.76 -7.68 2.02
CA LEU A 65 -9.37 -9.08 1.79
C LEU A 65 -8.18 -9.52 2.66
N GLY A 66 -7.83 -8.74 3.71
CA GLY A 66 -6.80 -9.10 4.67
C GLY A 66 -5.38 -8.73 4.24
N ALA A 67 -5.20 -7.87 3.23
CA ALA A 67 -3.90 -7.27 2.99
C ALA A 67 -3.51 -6.36 4.17
N ASP A 68 -2.28 -6.50 4.64
CA ASP A 68 -1.72 -5.69 5.72
C ASP A 68 -1.27 -4.32 5.16
N PRO A 69 -1.88 -3.20 5.60
CA PRO A 69 -1.57 -1.87 5.10
C PRO A 69 -0.27 -1.28 5.67
N GLY A 70 0.34 -1.93 6.67
CA GLY A 70 1.59 -1.52 7.33
C GLY A 70 2.84 -2.19 6.79
N LEU A 71 2.72 -3.23 5.94
CA LEU A 71 3.89 -3.95 5.43
C LEU A 71 4.85 -3.06 4.65
N ALA A 72 6.04 -2.86 5.22
CA ALA A 72 7.12 -2.14 4.59
C ALA A 72 7.84 -2.98 3.52
N ASN A 73 8.33 -2.30 2.49
CA ASN A 73 9.19 -2.90 1.47
C ASN A 73 10.63 -3.04 1.97
N ASP A 74 11.55 -3.51 1.10
CA ASP A 74 12.94 -3.76 1.49
C ASP A 74 13.74 -2.50 1.82
N ARG A 75 13.15 -1.32 1.62
CA ARG A 75 13.72 -0.02 1.99
C ARG A 75 13.11 0.57 3.27
N GLY A 76 12.19 -0.14 3.92
CA GLY A 76 11.48 0.35 5.09
C GLY A 76 10.34 1.34 4.77
N GLN A 77 10.00 1.55 3.49
CA GLN A 77 8.89 2.42 3.11
C GLN A 77 7.56 1.68 3.32
N THR A 78 6.57 2.32 3.94
CA THR A 78 5.21 1.78 4.08
C THR A 78 4.29 2.33 2.98
N PRO A 79 3.14 1.69 2.71
CA PRO A 79 2.13 2.25 1.81
C PRO A 79 1.72 3.68 2.20
N LEU A 80 1.58 3.94 3.51
CA LEU A 80 1.14 5.24 4.03
C LEU A 80 2.19 6.33 3.81
N SER A 81 3.48 6.07 4.04
CA SER A 81 4.53 7.05 3.76
C SER A 81 4.67 7.34 2.27
N GLY A 82 4.45 6.33 1.41
CA GLY A 82 4.34 6.51 -0.04
C GLY A 82 3.19 7.43 -0.46
N ALA A 83 2.01 7.23 0.09
CA ALA A 83 0.83 8.05 -0.20
C ALA A 83 0.99 9.51 0.25
N VAL A 84 1.62 9.73 1.42
CA VAL A 84 1.99 11.08 1.90
C VAL A 84 2.96 11.76 0.95
N PHE A 85 4.03 11.06 0.53
CA PHE A 85 5.01 11.60 -0.41
C PHE A 85 4.37 11.99 -1.75
N LYS A 86 3.37 11.22 -2.21
CA LYS A 86 2.62 11.48 -3.44
C LYS A 86 1.49 12.50 -3.29
N LYS A 87 1.14 12.85 -2.06
CA LYS A 87 0.04 13.77 -1.72
C LYS A 87 -1.31 13.25 -2.20
N GLU A 88 -1.61 11.99 -1.92
CA GLU A 88 -2.84 11.29 -2.31
C GLU A 88 -3.83 11.19 -1.13
N PRO A 89 -4.68 12.21 -0.87
CA PRO A 89 -5.49 12.27 0.35
C PRO A 89 -6.51 11.13 0.48
N GLU A 90 -7.11 10.67 -0.60
CA GLU A 90 -8.07 9.56 -0.59
C GLU A 90 -7.39 8.24 -0.23
N VAL A 91 -6.15 8.03 -0.68
CA VAL A 91 -5.33 6.86 -0.33
C VAL A 91 -4.90 6.92 1.12
N ILE A 92 -4.43 8.09 1.60
CA ILE A 92 -4.04 8.28 3.00
C ILE A 92 -5.21 7.90 3.92
N ARG A 93 -6.43 8.39 3.62
CA ARG A 93 -7.62 8.01 4.38
C ARG A 93 -7.91 6.51 4.32
N ALA A 94 -7.88 5.92 3.14
CA ALA A 94 -8.11 4.48 2.96
C ALA A 94 -7.15 3.62 3.80
N LEU A 95 -5.87 4.01 3.88
CA LEU A 95 -4.86 3.32 4.66
C LEU A 95 -5.06 3.51 6.17
N LEU A 96 -5.36 4.74 6.62
CA LEU A 96 -5.66 5.02 8.04
C LEU A 96 -6.92 4.27 8.50
N ASP A 97 -7.97 4.26 7.68
CA ASP A 97 -9.21 3.53 7.95
C ASP A 97 -8.98 2.00 7.99
N ALA A 98 -7.96 1.52 7.30
CA ALA A 98 -7.52 0.12 7.34
C ALA A 98 -6.56 -0.19 8.50
N GLY A 99 -6.20 0.80 9.33
CA GLY A 99 -5.32 0.60 10.49
C GLY A 99 -3.83 0.76 10.21
N ALA A 100 -3.43 1.46 9.14
CA ALA A 100 -2.02 1.79 8.93
C ALA A 100 -1.51 2.76 10.01
N ASP A 101 -0.45 2.40 10.70
CA ASP A 101 0.24 3.23 11.70
C ASP A 101 1.05 4.35 11.00
N PRO A 102 0.77 5.64 11.28
CA PRO A 102 1.52 6.78 10.74
C PRO A 102 2.99 6.84 11.14
N ASP A 103 3.37 6.15 12.21
CA ASP A 103 4.69 6.16 12.82
C ASP A 103 5.54 4.94 12.40
N GLN A 104 4.98 4.00 11.63
CA GLN A 104 5.72 2.88 11.02
C GLN A 104 6.50 3.26 9.75
N GLY A 105 7.63 2.57 9.57
CA GLY A 105 8.52 2.72 8.42
C GLY A 105 9.60 3.78 8.60
N THR A 106 10.44 3.96 7.58
CA THR A 106 11.54 4.94 7.60
C THR A 106 11.76 5.53 6.19
N PRO A 107 11.54 6.85 5.97
CA PRO A 107 10.85 7.74 6.90
C PRO A 107 9.39 7.31 7.10
N SER A 108 8.86 7.53 8.31
CA SER A 108 7.45 7.29 8.60
C SER A 108 6.55 8.27 7.85
N ALA A 109 5.25 8.00 7.80
CA ALA A 109 4.29 8.92 7.17
C ALA A 109 4.24 10.27 7.92
N ARG A 110 4.36 10.25 9.25
CA ARG A 110 4.46 11.45 10.07
C ARG A 110 5.73 12.25 9.77
N GLU A 111 6.89 11.59 9.73
CA GLU A 111 8.16 12.24 9.40
C GLU A 111 8.13 12.86 7.99
N ALA A 112 7.59 12.14 7.01
CA ALA A 112 7.40 12.65 5.66
C ALA A 112 6.49 13.89 5.65
N ALA A 113 5.34 13.83 6.32
CA ALA A 113 4.43 14.98 6.39
C ALA A 113 5.07 16.19 7.08
N GLN A 114 5.89 15.99 8.12
CA GLN A 114 6.65 17.06 8.76
C GLN A 114 7.70 17.67 7.81
N MET A 115 8.48 16.82 7.12
CA MET A 115 9.54 17.24 6.21
C MET A 115 9.02 18.12 5.06
N PHE A 116 7.82 17.81 4.55
CA PHE A 116 7.21 18.53 3.43
C PHE A 116 6.15 19.57 3.84
N GLY A 117 5.95 19.80 5.14
CA GLY A 117 5.00 20.80 5.66
C GLY A 117 3.53 20.47 5.38
N HIS A 118 3.15 19.19 5.39
CA HIS A 118 1.78 18.73 5.12
C HIS A 118 0.94 18.71 6.41
N GLU A 119 0.68 19.90 6.97
CA GLU A 119 -0.03 20.08 8.25
C GLU A 119 -1.39 19.37 8.30
N GLN A 120 -2.09 19.30 7.17
CA GLN A 120 -3.38 18.62 7.09
C GLN A 120 -3.28 17.11 7.37
N TYR A 121 -2.18 16.46 6.97
CA TYR A 121 -1.97 15.03 7.22
C TYR A 121 -1.54 14.79 8.65
N LEU A 122 -0.75 15.69 9.24
CA LEU A 122 -0.40 15.64 10.66
C LEU A 122 -1.66 15.67 11.54
N LYS A 123 -2.62 16.55 11.23
CA LYS A 123 -3.93 16.60 11.91
C LYS A 123 -4.76 15.34 11.72
N TRP A 124 -4.56 14.59 10.64
CA TRP A 124 -5.23 13.29 10.46
C TRP A 124 -4.58 12.25 11.35
N PHE A 125 -3.26 12.21 11.44
CA PHE A 125 -2.52 11.25 12.26
C PHE A 125 -2.77 11.44 13.77
N GLU A 126 -3.10 12.65 14.23
CA GLU A 126 -3.53 12.91 15.62
C GLU A 126 -4.84 12.20 16.00
N ARG A 127 -5.66 11.83 15.01
CA ARG A 127 -6.93 11.12 15.24
C ARG A 127 -6.75 9.60 15.38
N TYR A 128 -5.53 9.11 15.20
CA TYR A 128 -5.15 7.71 15.32
C TYR A 128 -3.95 7.56 16.28
N PRO A 129 -4.10 7.92 17.57
CA PRO A 129 -2.98 7.94 18.52
C PRO A 129 -2.54 6.56 19.03
N ASP A 130 -3.35 5.52 18.85
CA ASP A 130 -3.18 4.19 19.47
C ASP A 130 -3.14 3.02 18.45
N LEU A 131 -2.80 3.30 17.18
CA LEU A 131 -2.45 2.25 16.21
C LEU A 131 -1.02 1.75 16.42
#